data_AF-A0A8C4RED5-F1
#
_entry.id   AF-A0A8C4RED5-F1
#
_cell.length_a   1.000
_cell.length_b   1.000
_cell.length_c   1.000
_cell.angle_alpha   90.00
_cell.angle_beta   90.00
_cell.angle_gamma   90.00
#
_symmetry.space_group_name_H-M   'P 1'
#
loop_
_entity.id
_entity.type
_entity.pdbx_description
1 polymer ?
#
loop_
_entity_poly.entity_id
_entity_poly.type
_entity_poly.pdbx_seq_one_letter_code
_entity_poly.pdbx_strand_id
1 'polypeptide(L)'
;MSSDWSGLSPSNTFFLGDLINLQASVDSTNHVPLCVFVDSCVATPASNASAPAYTFIGNNGCFLDSKLTGSNSQFVSPRVVWRNPIEAPRCDCSLLHVYFQIFITCHLKVTLASANVDPLNKDCSYNSALSQWSSVDGNNAVCSCCDTSCANPPPFRRGSGVPKHRPRRASEWRAPAEWQETISVGPLYLEKVSPLPLSQSLSGQQDKASPGSQFQDSILGTVVGVLAVSCVAVLFFAYRKAKGIANNKQ
;
A
#
# COMPACT_ATOMS: atom_id res chain seq x y z
N MET A 1 0.90 -15.19 2.50
CA MET A 1 1.99 -15.24 3.50
C MET A 1 1.57 -14.41 4.70
N SER A 2 2.08 -14.76 5.88
CA SER A 2 2.00 -13.91 7.08
C SER A 2 2.72 -12.57 6.85
N SER A 3 2.51 -11.61 7.75
CA SER A 3 3.11 -10.26 7.65
C SER A 3 4.65 -10.27 7.70
N ASP A 4 5.23 -11.26 8.37
CA ASP A 4 6.67 -11.47 8.56
C ASP A 4 7.30 -12.46 7.56
N TRP A 5 6.52 -12.97 6.59
CA TRP A 5 6.96 -13.96 5.60
C TRP A 5 7.42 -15.31 6.18
N SER A 6 7.19 -15.58 7.47
CA SER A 6 7.61 -16.84 8.10
C SER A 6 6.79 -18.06 7.66
N GLY A 7 5.61 -17.85 7.08
CA GLY A 7 4.82 -18.93 6.52
C GLY A 7 3.47 -18.50 5.94
N LEU A 8 2.57 -19.49 5.82
CA LEU A 8 1.21 -19.24 5.36
C LEU A 8 0.49 -18.28 6.32
N SER A 9 -0.34 -17.41 5.76
CA SER A 9 -1.17 -16.54 6.59
C SER A 9 -2.08 -17.43 7.45
N PRO A 10 -2.26 -17.13 8.75
CA PRO A 10 -3.17 -17.90 9.60
C PRO A 10 -4.64 -17.68 9.22
N SER A 11 -4.94 -16.63 8.44
CA SER A 11 -6.29 -16.25 8.00
C SER A 11 -6.33 -15.94 6.50
N ASN A 12 -7.47 -16.23 5.88
CA ASN A 12 -7.82 -15.81 4.52
C ASN A 12 -8.76 -14.60 4.49
N THR A 13 -9.01 -13.99 5.65
CA THR A 13 -9.82 -12.79 5.82
C THR A 13 -8.92 -11.58 6.02
N PHE A 14 -9.17 -10.53 5.25
CA PHE A 14 -8.42 -9.27 5.23
C PHE A 14 -9.39 -8.09 5.31
N PHE A 15 -8.99 -7.03 5.97
CA PHE A 15 -9.74 -5.78 6.04
C PHE A 15 -9.29 -4.81 4.94
N LEU A 16 -10.16 -3.91 4.52
CA LEU A 16 -9.78 -2.83 3.61
C LEU A 16 -8.66 -1.98 4.24
N GLY A 17 -7.51 -1.93 3.56
CA GLY A 17 -6.29 -1.29 4.04
C GLY A 17 -5.20 -2.28 4.47
N ASP A 18 -5.54 -3.56 4.66
CA ASP A 18 -4.57 -4.61 4.95
C ASP A 18 -3.70 -4.91 3.72
N LEU A 19 -2.47 -5.36 3.99
CA LEU A 19 -1.57 -5.87 2.97
C LEU A 19 -1.77 -7.38 2.81
N ILE A 20 -1.95 -7.82 1.56
CA ILE A 20 -2.01 -9.23 1.20
C ILE A 20 -0.63 -9.64 0.67
N ASN A 21 0.11 -10.41 1.45
CA ASN A 21 1.42 -10.92 1.03
C ASN A 21 1.27 -12.18 0.18
N LEU A 22 1.67 -12.13 -1.09
CA LEU A 22 1.68 -13.27 -2.01
C LEU A 22 3.12 -13.70 -2.29
N GLN A 23 3.36 -15.01 -2.28
CA GLN A 23 4.65 -15.60 -2.64
C GLN A 23 4.46 -16.53 -3.84
N ALA A 24 5.29 -16.33 -4.86
CA ALA A 24 5.46 -17.28 -5.96
C ALA A 24 6.82 -17.96 -5.80
N SER A 25 6.84 -19.28 -5.92
CA SER A 25 8.06 -20.09 -5.85
C SER A 25 7.95 -21.27 -6.79
N VAL A 26 9.08 -21.68 -7.36
CA VAL A 26 9.18 -22.90 -8.16
C VAL A 26 9.87 -23.98 -7.33
N ASP A 27 9.41 -25.21 -7.47
CA ASP A 27 10.14 -26.34 -6.93
C ASP A 27 11.49 -26.45 -7.65
N SER A 28 12.56 -26.42 -6.88
CA SER A 28 13.93 -26.47 -7.39
C SER A 28 14.57 -27.86 -7.24
N THR A 29 13.81 -28.86 -6.78
CA THR A 29 14.32 -30.21 -6.59
C THR A 29 14.76 -30.81 -7.93
N ASN A 30 16.04 -31.19 -8.05
CA ASN A 30 16.64 -31.77 -9.26
C ASN A 30 16.60 -30.90 -10.53
N HIS A 31 16.43 -29.59 -10.39
CA HIS A 31 16.47 -28.65 -11.51
C HIS A 31 17.69 -27.72 -11.44
N VAL A 32 18.14 -27.24 -12.59
CA VAL A 32 19.10 -26.13 -12.68
C VAL A 32 18.54 -24.89 -11.96
N PRO A 33 19.36 -23.96 -11.45
CA PRO A 33 18.84 -22.76 -10.80
C PRO A 33 17.85 -21.99 -11.67
N LEU A 34 16.63 -21.76 -11.16
CA LEU A 34 15.52 -21.13 -11.86
C LEU A 34 15.20 -19.76 -11.25
N CYS A 35 14.70 -18.84 -12.07
CA CYS A 35 14.12 -17.57 -11.66
C CYS A 35 12.64 -17.55 -12.04
N VAL A 36 11.77 -17.19 -11.09
CA VAL A 36 10.33 -17.06 -11.30
C VAL A 36 9.97 -15.60 -11.50
N PHE A 37 9.18 -15.33 -12.53
CA PHE A 37 8.61 -14.01 -12.83
C PHE A 37 7.08 -14.08 -12.78
N VAL A 38 6.46 -12.99 -12.35
CA VAL A 38 5.00 -12.87 -12.30
C VAL A 38 4.55 -12.06 -13.51
N ASP A 39 4.11 -12.75 -14.57
CA ASP A 39 3.81 -12.12 -15.85
C ASP A 39 2.57 -11.22 -15.79
N SER A 40 1.51 -11.73 -15.17
CA SER A 40 0.27 -10.98 -14.92
C SER A 40 -0.47 -11.55 -13.71
N CYS A 41 -1.26 -10.71 -13.03
CA CYS A 41 -2.19 -11.14 -11.99
C CYS A 41 -3.48 -10.35 -12.06
N VAL A 42 -4.59 -11.06 -11.88
CA VAL A 42 -5.95 -10.55 -11.96
C VAL A 42 -6.73 -10.97 -10.73
N ALA A 43 -7.34 -10.01 -10.03
CA ALA A 43 -8.30 -10.26 -8.97
C ALA A 43 -9.72 -10.31 -9.56
N THR A 44 -10.46 -11.39 -9.27
CA THR A 44 -11.84 -11.58 -9.72
C THR A 44 -12.76 -11.87 -8.53
N PRO A 45 -14.00 -11.35 -8.53
CA PRO A 45 -14.97 -11.69 -7.49
C PRO A 45 -15.61 -13.07 -7.74
N ALA A 46 -15.94 -13.79 -6.67
CA ALA A 46 -16.43 -15.17 -6.75
C ALA A 46 -17.85 -15.33 -7.31
N SER A 47 -18.75 -14.38 -7.03
CA SER A 47 -20.20 -14.61 -7.22
C SER A 47 -20.83 -13.79 -8.35
N ASN A 48 -20.08 -12.94 -9.06
CA ASN A 48 -20.68 -11.94 -9.95
C ASN A 48 -19.97 -11.91 -11.32
N ALA A 49 -20.53 -12.55 -12.34
CA ALA A 49 -20.04 -12.46 -13.72
C ALA A 49 -20.04 -11.01 -14.30
N SER A 50 -20.76 -10.08 -13.66
CA SER A 50 -20.83 -8.66 -14.04
C SER A 50 -19.81 -7.76 -13.34
N ALA A 51 -19.11 -8.24 -12.31
CA ALA A 51 -18.14 -7.40 -11.61
C ALA A 51 -16.78 -7.45 -12.33
N PRO A 52 -16.11 -6.30 -12.52
CA PRO A 52 -14.93 -6.21 -13.36
C PRO A 52 -13.75 -6.96 -12.74
N ALA A 53 -13.01 -7.67 -13.59
CA ALA A 53 -11.72 -8.24 -13.23
C ALA A 53 -10.70 -7.09 -13.05
N TYR A 54 -9.90 -7.14 -11.99
CA TYR A 54 -8.92 -6.11 -11.66
C TYR A 54 -7.50 -6.61 -11.88
N THR A 55 -6.86 -6.12 -12.94
CA THR A 55 -5.46 -6.44 -13.25
C THR A 55 -4.52 -5.53 -12.47
N PHE A 56 -3.79 -6.09 -11.50
CA PHE A 56 -2.84 -5.34 -10.67
C PHE A 56 -1.37 -5.60 -11.02
N ILE A 57 -1.08 -6.72 -11.70
CA ILE A 57 0.19 -6.97 -12.38
C ILE A 57 -0.12 -7.28 -13.84
N GLY A 58 0.60 -6.63 -14.77
CA GLY A 58 0.42 -6.85 -16.19
C GLY A 58 1.63 -6.37 -16.99
N ASN A 59 1.51 -6.33 -18.32
CA ASN A 59 2.58 -5.87 -19.21
C ASN A 59 3.93 -6.61 -18.96
N ASN A 60 3.84 -7.92 -18.76
CA ASN A 60 4.95 -8.82 -18.47
C ASN A 60 5.71 -8.46 -17.18
N GLY A 61 4.99 -8.35 -16.06
CA GLY A 61 5.56 -8.12 -14.73
C GLY A 61 5.73 -6.66 -14.29
N CYS A 62 4.92 -5.74 -14.81
CA CYS A 62 4.77 -4.40 -14.25
C CYS A 62 3.67 -4.39 -13.18
N PHE A 63 4.00 -4.03 -11.95
CA PHE A 63 3.03 -3.85 -10.86
C PHE A 63 2.29 -2.53 -11.07
N LEU A 64 1.05 -2.60 -11.57
CA LEU A 64 0.27 -1.45 -12.03
C LEU A 64 -0.47 -0.74 -10.89
N ASP A 65 -0.85 -1.48 -9.84
CA ASP A 65 -1.71 -0.95 -8.77
C ASP A 65 -1.14 0.32 -8.11
N SER A 66 0.13 0.31 -7.68
CA SER A 66 0.71 1.48 -7.00
C SER A 66 0.72 2.74 -7.87
N LYS A 67 0.79 2.59 -9.19
CA LYS A 67 0.68 3.70 -10.13
C LYS A 67 -0.76 4.16 -10.33
N LEU A 68 -1.71 3.24 -10.37
CA LEU A 68 -3.14 3.52 -10.61
C LEU A 68 -3.84 4.11 -9.39
N THR A 69 -3.53 3.60 -8.20
CA THR A 69 -4.22 3.93 -6.95
C THR A 69 -3.38 4.75 -6.00
N GLY A 70 -2.05 4.83 -6.22
CA GLY A 70 -1.13 5.43 -5.27
C GLY A 70 -0.86 4.53 -4.05
N SER A 71 -1.23 3.25 -4.11
CA SER A 71 -0.98 2.29 -3.03
C SER A 71 0.51 2.00 -2.83
N ASN A 72 0.83 1.33 -1.72
CA ASN A 72 2.18 0.81 -1.43
C ASN A 72 2.41 -0.59 -2.03
N SER A 73 1.58 -1.02 -2.98
CA SER A 73 1.71 -2.34 -3.59
C SER A 73 2.97 -2.45 -4.43
N GLN A 74 3.81 -3.44 -4.13
CA GLN A 74 5.11 -3.59 -4.76
C GLN A 74 5.60 -5.04 -4.67
N PHE A 75 6.48 -5.43 -5.58
CA PHE A 75 7.35 -6.57 -5.37
C PHE A 75 8.36 -6.27 -4.26
N VAL A 76 8.63 -7.28 -3.43
CA VAL A 76 9.71 -7.24 -2.44
C VAL A 76 11.05 -7.38 -3.18
N SER A 77 11.97 -6.46 -2.92
CA SER A 77 13.31 -6.45 -3.50
C SER A 77 14.39 -6.35 -2.40
N PRO A 78 15.51 -7.09 -2.50
CA PRO A 78 15.84 -8.07 -3.55
C PRO A 78 15.00 -9.36 -3.44
N ARG A 79 15.07 -10.25 -4.44
CA ARG A 79 14.43 -11.58 -4.35
C ARG A 79 15.00 -12.32 -3.14
N VAL A 80 14.13 -12.79 -2.26
CA VAL A 80 14.53 -13.55 -1.09
C VAL A 80 13.93 -14.96 -1.20
N VAL A 81 14.77 -15.98 -1.05
CA VAL A 81 14.34 -17.38 -1.03
C VAL A 81 14.01 -17.76 0.42
N TRP A 82 12.73 -17.74 0.78
CA TRP A 82 12.29 -18.22 2.09
C TRP A 82 12.32 -19.75 2.12
N ARG A 83 13.30 -20.32 2.84
CA ARG A 83 13.40 -21.75 3.09
C ARG A 83 12.69 -22.09 4.40
N ASN A 84 11.57 -22.80 4.28
CA ASN A 84 10.76 -23.47 5.31
C ASN A 84 9.74 -22.59 6.05
N PRO A 85 8.45 -22.99 6.08
CA PRO A 85 7.48 -22.48 7.04
C PRO A 85 7.44 -23.38 8.30
N ILE A 86 7.51 -22.75 9.47
CA ILE A 86 7.21 -23.38 10.77
C ILE A 86 5.70 -23.28 11.02
N GLU A 87 5.18 -24.28 11.73
CA GLU A 87 3.78 -24.59 12.02
C GLU A 87 2.92 -23.40 12.52
N ALA A 88 1.68 -23.34 12.01
CA ALA A 88 0.67 -22.35 12.38
C ALA A 88 -0.14 -22.78 13.63
N PRO A 89 -0.50 -21.85 14.53
CA PRO A 89 -1.60 -22.03 15.47
C PRO A 89 -2.94 -21.57 14.86
N ARG A 90 -4.00 -22.35 15.11
CA ARG A 90 -5.40 -22.03 14.78
C ARG A 90 -5.98 -21.01 15.76
N CYS A 91 -6.74 -20.04 15.25
CA CYS A 91 -7.72 -19.25 16.02
C CYS A 91 -8.98 -19.04 15.17
N ASP A 92 -10.12 -19.53 15.66
CA ASP A 92 -11.45 -19.25 15.11
C ASP A 92 -12.04 -18.02 15.80
N CYS A 93 -12.61 -17.10 15.01
CA CYS A 93 -13.59 -16.12 15.46
C CYS A 93 -14.62 -15.92 14.33
N SER A 94 -15.89 -16.23 14.59
CA SER A 94 -17.01 -15.99 13.69
C SER A 94 -17.67 -14.63 13.99
N LEU A 95 -17.84 -13.79 12.97
CA LEU A 95 -18.83 -12.70 12.96
C LEU A 95 -19.50 -12.64 11.60
N LEU A 96 -20.81 -12.40 11.56
CA LEU A 96 -21.60 -12.34 10.32
C LEU A 96 -21.36 -10.98 9.63
N HIS A 97 -20.69 -10.94 8.48
CA HIS A 97 -20.39 -9.69 7.76
C HIS A 97 -20.60 -9.81 6.24
N VAL A 98 -20.77 -8.67 5.56
CA VAL A 98 -20.89 -8.63 4.10
C VAL A 98 -19.51 -8.89 3.50
N TYR A 99 -19.27 -10.12 3.04
CA TYR A 99 -18.00 -10.52 2.47
C TYR A 99 -17.91 -10.21 0.98
N PHE A 100 -16.83 -9.58 0.56
CA PHE A 100 -16.41 -9.66 -0.84
C PHE A 100 -15.41 -10.80 -0.98
N GLN A 101 -15.83 -11.88 -1.61
CA GLN A 101 -14.97 -13.03 -1.90
C GLN A 101 -14.22 -12.78 -3.21
N ILE A 102 -12.90 -12.82 -3.18
CA ILE A 102 -12.06 -12.68 -4.38
C ILE A 102 -11.17 -13.91 -4.60
N PHE A 103 -10.84 -14.14 -5.86
CA PHE A 103 -9.78 -15.03 -6.31
C PHE A 103 -8.71 -14.17 -6.99
N ILE A 104 -7.45 -14.53 -6.78
CA ILE A 104 -6.31 -13.93 -7.46
C ILE A 104 -5.73 -14.97 -8.38
N THR A 105 -5.77 -14.73 -9.68
CA THR A 105 -5.17 -15.62 -10.68
C THR A 105 -3.95 -14.96 -11.27
N CYS A 106 -2.81 -15.64 -11.18
CA CYS A 106 -1.52 -15.17 -11.69
C CYS A 106 -0.99 -16.10 -12.77
N HIS A 107 -0.44 -15.50 -13.82
CA HIS A 107 0.33 -16.20 -14.83
C HIS A 107 1.81 -16.06 -14.48
N LEU A 108 2.47 -17.17 -14.20
CA LEU A 108 3.87 -17.25 -13.83
C LEU A 108 4.71 -17.72 -15.01
N LYS A 109 5.96 -17.26 -15.05
CA LYS A 109 6.97 -17.69 -16.01
C LYS A 109 8.24 -18.06 -15.28
N VAL A 110 8.98 -19.00 -15.84
CA VAL A 110 10.26 -19.43 -15.30
C VAL A 110 11.33 -19.27 -16.36
N THR A 111 12.51 -18.83 -15.95
CA THR A 111 13.72 -18.84 -16.77
C THR A 111 14.89 -19.44 -15.99
N LEU A 112 16.01 -19.67 -16.67
CA LEU A 112 17.26 -19.97 -15.99
C LEU A 112 17.70 -18.77 -15.16
N ALA A 113 18.13 -18.99 -13.91
CA ALA A 113 18.64 -17.90 -13.06
C ALA A 113 19.88 -17.20 -13.66
N SER A 114 20.60 -17.86 -14.58
CA SER A 114 21.72 -17.28 -15.33
C SER A 114 21.29 -16.42 -16.52
N ALA A 115 20.00 -16.43 -16.89
CA ALA A 115 19.49 -15.61 -17.98
C ALA A 115 19.39 -14.15 -17.51
N ASN A 116 19.69 -13.21 -18.42
CA ASN A 116 19.49 -11.80 -18.14
C ASN A 116 18.00 -11.48 -18.09
N VAL A 117 17.61 -10.58 -17.18
CA VAL A 117 16.29 -9.97 -17.21
C VAL A 117 16.10 -9.13 -18.47
N ASP A 118 14.89 -9.13 -18.99
CA ASP A 118 14.53 -8.46 -20.24
C ASP A 118 13.11 -7.86 -20.15
N PRO A 119 12.66 -7.09 -21.15
CA PRO A 119 11.31 -6.51 -21.14
C PRO A 119 10.15 -7.52 -21.03
N LEU A 120 10.36 -8.81 -21.29
CA LEU A 120 9.35 -9.88 -21.22
C LEU A 120 9.49 -10.76 -19.97
N ASN A 121 10.66 -10.74 -19.31
CA ASN A 121 11.01 -11.49 -18.12
C ASN A 121 11.60 -10.53 -17.07
N LYS A 122 10.72 -9.87 -16.32
CA LYS A 122 11.04 -8.85 -15.31
C LYS A 122 9.95 -8.82 -14.25
N ASP A 123 10.28 -8.32 -13.07
CA ASP A 123 9.31 -7.87 -12.07
C ASP A 123 9.66 -6.42 -11.70
N CYS A 124 8.70 -5.51 -11.91
CA CYS A 124 8.90 -4.07 -11.81
C CYS A 124 7.87 -3.44 -10.87
N SER A 125 8.35 -2.67 -9.90
CA SER A 125 7.52 -1.90 -8.97
C SER A 125 7.59 -0.41 -9.30
N TYR A 126 6.43 0.26 -9.28
CA TYR A 126 6.37 1.72 -9.42
C TYR A 126 6.44 2.39 -8.05
N ASN A 127 7.38 3.31 -7.90
CA ASN A 127 7.47 4.19 -6.74
C ASN A 127 6.80 5.53 -7.08
N SER A 128 5.64 5.78 -6.49
CA SER A 128 4.87 7.01 -6.70
C SER A 128 5.60 8.27 -6.23
N ALA A 129 6.36 8.20 -5.13
CA ALA A 129 7.12 9.33 -4.59
C ALA A 129 8.25 9.78 -5.52
N LEU A 130 8.88 8.83 -6.23
CA LEU A 130 9.95 9.12 -7.20
C LEU A 130 9.45 9.21 -8.64
N SER A 131 8.19 8.85 -8.89
CA SER A 131 7.63 8.68 -10.22
C SER A 131 8.47 7.77 -11.13
N GLN A 132 9.01 6.70 -10.57
CA GLN A 132 9.99 5.84 -11.24
C GLN A 132 9.65 4.35 -11.11
N TRP A 133 9.95 3.60 -12.16
CA TRP A 133 9.94 2.14 -12.14
C TRP A 133 11.29 1.59 -11.68
N SER A 134 11.23 0.56 -10.85
CA SER A 134 12.40 -0.16 -10.36
C SER A 134 12.25 -1.66 -10.59
N SER A 135 13.33 -2.32 -11.00
CA SER A 135 13.36 -3.77 -11.19
C SER A 135 13.76 -4.43 -9.88
N VAL A 136 13.10 -5.54 -9.54
CA VAL A 136 13.49 -6.41 -8.42
C VAL A 136 14.93 -6.91 -8.59
N ASP A 137 15.36 -7.14 -9.83
CA ASP A 137 16.68 -7.68 -10.19
C ASP A 137 17.74 -6.57 -10.41
N GLY A 138 17.40 -5.31 -10.11
CA GLY A 138 18.32 -4.17 -10.12
C GLY A 138 18.55 -3.48 -11.48
N ASN A 139 18.18 -4.11 -12.60
CA ASN A 139 18.28 -3.48 -13.92
C ASN A 139 17.03 -2.66 -14.26
N ASN A 140 16.91 -1.44 -13.74
CA ASN A 140 15.72 -0.60 -13.93
C ASN A 140 15.39 -0.29 -15.42
N ALA A 141 16.37 -0.39 -16.33
CA ALA A 141 16.18 -0.11 -17.74
C ALA A 141 15.13 -1.03 -18.40
N VAL A 142 14.99 -2.28 -17.93
CA VAL A 142 13.99 -3.22 -18.48
C VAL A 142 12.55 -2.80 -18.17
N CYS A 143 12.35 -1.98 -17.13
CA CYS A 143 11.04 -1.49 -16.72
C CYS A 143 10.59 -0.24 -17.51
N SER A 144 11.43 0.30 -18.40
CA SER A 144 11.09 1.49 -19.21
C SER A 144 9.87 1.30 -20.12
N CYS A 145 9.52 0.05 -20.45
CA CYS A 145 8.33 -0.27 -21.24
C CYS A 145 7.03 -0.32 -20.41
N CYS A 146 7.10 -0.24 -19.07
CA CYS A 146 5.92 -0.37 -18.20
C CYS A 146 4.89 0.77 -18.38
N ASP A 147 5.31 1.94 -18.86
CA ASP A 147 4.42 3.05 -19.22
C ASP A 147 3.82 2.92 -20.62
N THR A 148 4.27 1.95 -21.41
CA THR A 148 3.85 1.73 -22.79
C THR A 148 3.46 0.26 -22.99
N SER A 149 4.09 -0.45 -23.93
CA SER A 149 3.89 -1.88 -24.16
C SER A 149 5.23 -2.59 -24.16
N CYS A 150 5.35 -3.60 -23.31
CA CYS A 150 6.52 -4.46 -23.21
C CYS A 150 6.52 -5.59 -24.25
N ALA A 151 5.38 -5.86 -24.89
CA ALA A 151 5.30 -6.79 -26.02
C ALA A 151 6.02 -6.23 -27.27
N ASN A 152 6.05 -4.91 -27.44
CA ASN A 152 6.74 -4.21 -28.53
C ASN A 152 7.46 -2.97 -27.97
N PRO A 153 8.55 -3.15 -27.20
CA PRO A 153 9.21 -2.03 -26.56
C PRO A 153 9.77 -1.08 -27.62
N PRO A 154 9.59 0.25 -27.49
CA PRO A 154 10.22 1.19 -28.41
C PRO A 154 11.75 1.00 -28.39
N PRO A 155 12.44 1.19 -29.52
CA PRO A 155 13.89 1.03 -29.56
C PRO A 155 14.55 1.93 -28.51
N PHE A 156 15.32 1.33 -27.60
CA PHE A 156 16.10 2.03 -26.58
C PHE A 156 16.82 3.23 -27.21
N ARG A 157 16.47 4.46 -26.80
CA ARG A 157 17.27 5.65 -27.14
C ARG A 157 18.58 5.59 -26.35
N ARG A 158 19.55 4.81 -26.85
CA ARG A 158 20.94 4.92 -26.42
C ARG A 158 21.44 6.29 -26.86
N GLY A 159 21.93 7.09 -25.91
CA GLY A 159 22.62 8.35 -26.21
C GLY A 159 23.71 8.14 -27.27
N SER A 160 23.78 9.06 -28.22
CA SER A 160 24.69 9.05 -29.37
C SER A 160 26.15 9.09 -28.92
N GLY A 161 26.79 7.93 -28.74
CA GLY A 161 28.22 7.90 -28.38
C GLY A 161 28.88 6.53 -28.21
N VAL A 162 28.14 5.42 -28.26
CA VAL A 162 28.70 4.07 -28.06
C VAL A 162 28.74 3.29 -29.39
N PRO A 163 29.85 2.60 -29.74
CA PRO A 163 29.96 1.86 -30.99
C PRO A 163 28.79 0.89 -31.20
N LYS A 164 28.27 0.84 -32.43
CA LYS A 164 27.19 -0.07 -32.84
C LYS A 164 27.66 -1.52 -32.77
N HIS A 165 27.58 -2.15 -31.60
CA HIS A 165 27.43 -3.60 -31.56
C HIS A 165 26.08 -3.94 -32.18
N ARG A 166 26.11 -4.64 -33.33
CA ARG A 166 24.93 -5.32 -33.88
C ARG A 166 24.27 -6.06 -32.71
N PRO A 167 23.03 -5.76 -32.31
CA PRO A 167 22.33 -6.68 -31.44
C PRO A 167 22.24 -7.98 -32.23
N ARG A 168 22.95 -9.00 -31.75
CA ARG A 168 22.68 -10.38 -32.15
C ARG A 168 21.19 -10.52 -31.91
N ARG A 169 20.43 -10.68 -33.01
CA ARG A 169 18.97 -10.82 -33.04
C ARG A 169 18.60 -11.54 -31.76
N ALA A 170 17.99 -10.83 -30.79
CA ALA A 170 17.61 -11.43 -29.53
C ALA A 170 16.81 -12.63 -29.96
N SER A 171 17.37 -13.83 -29.71
CA SER A 171 16.63 -15.05 -29.96
C SER A 171 15.30 -14.81 -29.27
N GLU A 172 14.24 -14.89 -30.04
CA GLU A 172 12.87 -14.86 -29.56
C GLU A 172 12.71 -16.14 -28.72
N TRP A 173 13.38 -16.14 -27.56
CA TRP A 173 13.47 -17.27 -26.66
C TRP A 173 12.17 -17.22 -25.90
N ARG A 174 11.13 -17.74 -26.54
CA ARG A 174 9.89 -18.04 -25.86
C ARG A 174 10.22 -19.20 -24.94
N ALA A 175 10.13 -18.97 -23.63
CA ALA A 175 10.21 -20.05 -22.68
C ALA A 175 9.21 -21.14 -23.14
N PRO A 176 9.63 -22.41 -23.27
CA PRO A 176 8.72 -23.46 -23.71
C PRO A 176 7.49 -23.47 -22.80
N ALA A 177 6.33 -23.84 -23.34
CA ALA A 177 5.05 -23.74 -22.64
C ALA A 177 5.06 -24.45 -21.26
N GLU A 178 5.92 -25.44 -21.09
CA GLU A 178 6.17 -26.15 -19.82
C GLU A 178 6.80 -25.29 -18.71
N TRP A 179 7.36 -24.10 -19.00
CA TRP A 179 7.96 -23.16 -18.03
C TRP A 179 7.02 -22.01 -17.68
N GLN A 180 5.73 -22.17 -17.98
CA GLN A 180 4.69 -21.17 -17.71
C GLN A 180 3.50 -21.86 -17.06
N GLU A 181 2.97 -21.25 -16.01
CA GLU A 181 1.85 -21.84 -15.27
C GLU A 181 0.88 -20.75 -14.81
N THR A 182 -0.42 -21.06 -14.85
CA THR A 182 -1.45 -20.18 -14.28
C THR A 182 -1.93 -20.77 -12.97
N ILE A 183 -1.77 -20.00 -11.89
CA ILE A 183 -2.12 -20.42 -10.52
C ILE A 183 -3.17 -19.45 -9.97
N SER A 184 -4.15 -19.99 -9.25
CA SER A 184 -5.17 -19.21 -8.55
C SER A 184 -5.05 -19.37 -7.04
N VAL A 185 -5.13 -18.26 -6.32
CA VAL A 185 -5.16 -18.20 -4.86
C VAL A 185 -6.54 -17.68 -4.43
N GLY A 186 -7.19 -18.39 -3.52
CA GLY A 186 -8.46 -17.99 -2.95
C GLY A 186 -9.32 -19.17 -2.51
N PRO A 187 -10.50 -18.90 -1.94
CA PRO A 187 -11.06 -17.56 -1.76
C PRO A 187 -10.38 -16.73 -0.68
N LEU A 188 -10.20 -15.43 -0.96
CA LEU A 188 -9.86 -14.41 0.06
C LEU A 188 -11.12 -13.61 0.39
N TYR A 189 -11.33 -13.31 1.66
CA TYR A 189 -12.50 -12.57 2.14
C TYR A 189 -12.08 -11.16 2.50
N LEU A 190 -12.65 -10.16 1.82
CA LEU A 190 -12.44 -8.75 2.15
C LEU A 190 -13.58 -8.23 3.02
N GLU A 191 -13.24 -7.75 4.22
CA GLU A 191 -14.15 -7.14 5.16
C GLU A 191 -13.99 -5.62 5.19
N LYS A 192 -15.12 -4.92 5.22
CA LYS A 192 -15.15 -3.48 5.48
C LYS A 192 -15.48 -3.29 6.96
N VAL A 193 -14.52 -2.79 7.73
CA VAL A 193 -14.83 -2.32 9.09
C VAL A 193 -15.75 -1.11 8.96
N SER A 194 -17.02 -1.30 9.31
CA SER A 194 -17.94 -0.19 9.50
C SER A 194 -17.56 0.47 10.82
N PRO A 195 -17.35 1.80 10.89
CA PRO A 195 -17.30 2.45 12.20
C PRO A 195 -18.68 2.32 12.84
N LEU A 196 -18.84 1.37 13.77
CA LEU A 196 -20.03 1.31 14.61
C LEU A 196 -20.06 2.58 15.48
N PRO A 197 -21.16 3.35 15.49
CA PRO A 197 -21.32 4.43 16.44
C PRO A 197 -21.48 3.83 17.84
N LEU A 198 -20.55 4.12 18.74
CA LEU A 198 -20.66 3.77 20.15
C LEU A 198 -21.77 4.62 20.78
N SER A 199 -23.02 4.15 20.77
CA SER A 199 -24.12 4.80 21.49
C SER A 199 -24.51 4.02 22.76
N GLN A 200 -24.16 4.62 23.89
CA GLN A 200 -24.88 4.69 25.18
C GLN A 200 -25.44 3.40 25.83
N SER A 201 -24.82 3.02 26.96
CA SER A 201 -25.47 2.67 28.24
C SER A 201 -24.40 2.88 29.33
N LEU A 202 -24.60 3.39 30.55
CA LEU A 202 -25.77 3.55 31.41
C LEU A 202 -25.74 4.93 32.08
N SER A 203 -26.91 5.53 32.24
CA SER A 203 -27.20 6.52 33.26
C SER A 203 -27.57 5.82 34.58
N GLY A 204 -27.09 6.36 35.70
CA GLY A 204 -27.70 6.15 37.01
C GLY A 204 -26.78 5.58 38.09
N GLN A 205 -26.02 6.44 38.77
CA GLN A 205 -26.03 6.46 40.24
C GLN A 205 -25.41 7.75 40.75
N GLN A 206 -26.24 8.51 41.47
CA GLN A 206 -25.92 9.74 42.15
C GLN A 206 -25.76 9.39 43.62
N ASP A 207 -24.56 9.54 44.18
CA ASP A 207 -24.39 9.59 45.63
C ASP A 207 -23.19 10.46 46.05
N LYS A 208 -23.56 11.55 46.72
CA LYS A 208 -22.98 12.13 47.94
C LYS A 208 -21.55 12.72 47.93
N ALA A 209 -21.52 14.05 48.07
CA ALA A 209 -20.36 14.85 48.41
C ALA A 209 -19.87 14.65 49.85
N SER A 210 -18.55 14.63 50.05
CA SER A 210 -17.86 15.32 51.15
C SER A 210 -16.36 15.54 50.85
N PRO A 211 -15.71 16.55 51.45
CA PRO A 211 -14.60 17.29 50.84
C PRO A 211 -13.22 16.92 51.38
N GLY A 212 -12.17 17.20 50.58
CA GLY A 212 -10.84 17.46 51.10
C GLY A 212 -9.68 16.80 50.36
N SER A 213 -9.16 17.45 49.32
CA SER A 213 -7.72 17.74 49.21
C SER A 213 -7.47 18.76 48.08
N GLN A 214 -7.05 19.94 48.54
CA GLN A 214 -6.21 20.91 47.84
C GLN A 214 -5.05 20.20 47.10
N PHE A 215 -4.52 20.64 45.95
CA PHE A 215 -4.06 21.99 45.62
C PHE A 215 -3.52 21.95 44.16
N GLN A 216 -3.44 23.14 43.52
CA GLN A 216 -2.87 23.45 42.19
C GLN A 216 -3.82 23.37 40.98
N ASP A 217 -4.56 24.46 40.74
CA ASP A 217 -4.81 25.02 39.38
C ASP A 217 -5.50 26.39 39.43
N SER A 218 -4.95 27.35 40.20
CA SER A 218 -5.55 28.68 40.37
C SER A 218 -4.57 29.84 40.16
N ILE A 219 -3.63 29.71 39.22
CA ILE A 219 -2.71 30.81 38.88
C ILE A 219 -2.91 31.32 37.44
N LEU A 220 -3.52 30.56 36.53
CA LEU A 220 -3.68 30.99 35.13
C LEU A 220 -4.96 31.83 34.88
N GLY A 221 -6.05 31.57 35.60
CA GLY A 221 -7.33 32.27 35.42
C GLY A 221 -7.35 33.71 35.93
N THR A 222 -6.56 34.03 36.95
CA THR A 222 -6.48 35.36 37.54
C THR A 222 -5.68 36.34 36.68
N VAL A 223 -4.63 35.86 35.99
CA VAL A 223 -3.82 36.69 35.08
C VAL A 223 -4.63 37.11 33.85
N VAL A 224 -5.44 36.22 33.28
CA VAL A 224 -6.30 36.53 32.12
C VAL A 224 -7.43 37.50 32.51
N GLY A 225 -8.02 37.33 33.69
CA GLY A 225 -9.07 38.24 34.18
C GLY A 225 -8.56 39.67 34.42
N VAL A 226 -7.38 39.83 35.02
CA VAL A 226 -6.79 41.15 35.30
C VAL A 226 -6.36 41.88 34.01
N LEU A 227 -5.86 41.14 33.01
CA LEU A 227 -5.52 41.71 31.70
C LEU A 227 -6.76 42.19 30.93
N ALA A 228 -7.86 41.44 30.97
CA ALA A 228 -9.11 41.85 30.30
C ALA A 228 -9.72 43.10 30.93
N VAL A 229 -9.77 43.18 32.27
CA VAL A 229 -10.35 44.33 32.98
C VAL A 229 -9.50 45.59 32.80
N SER A 230 -8.17 45.46 32.80
CA SER A 230 -7.28 46.61 32.55
C SER A 230 -7.40 47.13 31.11
N CYS A 231 -7.58 46.25 30.12
CA CYS A 231 -7.74 46.64 28.73
C CYS A 231 -9.05 47.41 28.48
N VAL A 232 -10.15 47.00 29.11
CA VAL A 232 -11.45 47.70 29.02
C VAL A 232 -11.38 49.08 29.68
N ALA A 233 -10.70 49.22 30.82
CA ALA A 233 -10.53 50.51 31.48
C ALA A 233 -9.73 51.49 30.62
N VAL A 234 -8.63 51.05 30.00
CA VAL A 234 -7.80 51.90 29.11
C VAL A 234 -8.60 52.35 27.88
N LEU A 235 -9.36 51.46 27.25
CA LEU A 235 -10.22 51.81 26.12
C LEU A 235 -11.33 52.81 26.52
N PHE A 236 -11.92 52.66 27.70
CA PHE A 236 -12.93 53.58 28.21
C PHE A 236 -12.34 54.97 28.52
N PHE A 237 -11.14 55.03 29.11
CA PHE A 237 -10.44 56.30 29.34
C PHE A 237 -10.02 56.97 28.02
N ALA A 238 -9.53 56.22 27.04
CA ALA A 238 -9.21 56.74 25.72
C ALA A 238 -10.46 57.28 25.00
N TYR A 239 -11.58 56.57 25.08
CA TYR A 239 -12.86 57.00 24.52
C TYR A 239 -13.37 58.29 25.19
N ARG A 240 -13.31 58.38 26.52
CA ARG A 240 -13.69 59.60 27.25
C ARG A 240 -12.78 60.78 26.93
N LYS A 241 -11.46 60.56 26.78
CA LYS A 241 -10.52 61.61 26.39
C LYS A 241 -10.78 62.12 24.96
N ALA A 242 -11.06 61.22 24.02
CA ALA A 242 -11.43 61.58 22.65
C ALA A 242 -12.72 62.39 22.59
N LYS A 243 -13.73 62.02 23.39
CA LYS A 243 -15.02 62.73 23.45
C LYS A 243 -14.93 64.07 24.20
N GLY A 244 -14.06 64.17 25.21
CA GLY A 244 -13.78 65.42 25.92
C GLY A 244 -13.03 66.46 25.07
N ILE A 245 -12.15 66.01 24.16
CA ILE A 245 -11.46 66.90 23.20
C ILE A 245 -12.43 67.42 22.13
N ALA A 246 -13.45 66.64 21.75
CA ALA A 246 -14.46 67.05 20.78
C ALA A 246 -15.40 68.15 21.31
N ASN A 247 -15.66 68.21 22.62
CA ASN A 247 -16.55 69.20 23.22
C ASN A 247 -15.87 70.52 23.62
N ASN A 248 -14.56 70.67 23.43
CA ASN A 248 -13.80 71.89 23.78
C ASN A 248 -13.28 72.65 22.56
N LYS A 249 -13.87 72.39 21.38
CA LYS A 249 -13.58 73.06 20.09
C LYS A 249 -14.83 73.74 19.51
N GLN A 250 -15.62 74.38 20.36
CA GLN A 250 -16.72 75.24 19.94
C GLN A 250 -16.79 76.48 20.83
#